data_AF-M6F996-F1
#
_entry.id   AF-M6F996-F1
#
_cell.length_a   1.000
_cell.length_b   1.000
_cell.length_c   1.000
_cell.angle_alpha   90.00
_cell.angle_beta   90.00
_cell.angle_gamma   90.00
#
_symmetry.space_group_name_H-M   'P 1'
#
loop_
_entity.id
_entity.type
_entity.pdbx_description
1 polymer ?
#
loop_
_entity_poly.entity_id
_entity_poly.type
_entity_poly.pdbx_seq_one_letter_code
_entity_poly.pdbx_strand_id
1 'polypeptide(L)'
;MAEFDKTKRSIGVNNLDDKARKEMFNKFQSAGGKVINEKDPKKEESASGRQPNIRQGQRSQAGGKGSGSTRSGASSARGGSVPKGPNPKDRKAIEDEMGNFINRLSVRLKCWMGRVTGFSSSDLLPSFLSEFNLSGKKSLLELNFVGNDILGNPAYAGKIAKELDAQNPIYIELLGRMHKIYDNEEVNQIIEPHNAAPDLPVAISRVRDPLYSIFRKLYYVYPFQGSYVKAINLGYSALEKLEGKPTTIYNTKKKRALQEFDYLFGTLFEKFYLVVLRNENKNIPLLSNSMEAVLGILPEEKPGHRQQGEELDEISGGATPEENAPVEEKKEENNPEDSLSKELKYGLKLMRMLPLDQLRKKHDPRGEYEVIPSADKAFLTWLFFKEFDTEYSFVMTTKKIDIKPTIVNGAKVDYREKMIDHYETTRASIEQFRIYDQYYKELKNHLKNPGANYIEASKKTTALETKRSQQSRNVRVTVKEFVEKTAEILEKLIADMKSKKEIVTNMEDIIILDMMEAKRRLNKKPIKQCIMESYCFAIAFAGRLENGDLFGGVTELSPEEMEKEFGIKTEQPSSGESDLGVPAAGAESMGIAEKLDSDSLGIDPSILED
;
A
#
# COMPACT_ATOMS: atom_id res chain seq x y z
N MET A 1 27.29 17.54 11.61
CA MET A 1 26.27 18.25 10.81
C MET A 1 24.89 18.28 11.46
N ALA A 2 24.48 17.30 12.27
CA ALA A 2 23.17 17.30 12.96
C ALA A 2 22.95 18.47 13.95
N GLU A 3 24.01 19.10 14.45
CA GLU A 3 23.90 20.27 15.34
C GLU A 3 23.57 21.55 14.58
N PHE A 4 24.10 21.73 13.37
CA PHE A 4 23.87 22.93 12.54
C PHE A 4 22.41 23.05 12.11
N ASP A 5 21.75 21.92 11.81
CA ASP A 5 20.33 21.88 11.47
C ASP A 5 19.41 22.04 12.68
N LYS A 6 19.85 21.59 13.86
CA LYS A 6 19.15 21.87 15.12
C LYS A 6 19.21 23.35 15.48
N THR A 7 20.36 24.01 15.31
CA THR A 7 20.51 25.46 15.56
C THR A 7 19.71 26.29 14.57
N LYS A 8 19.67 25.91 13.28
CA LYS A 8 18.82 26.57 12.28
C LYS A 8 17.32 26.44 12.58
N ARG A 9 16.87 25.27 13.04
CA ARG A 9 15.49 25.04 13.49
C ARG A 9 15.15 25.78 14.78
N SER A 10 16.06 25.83 15.76
CA SER A 10 15.82 26.51 17.04
C SER A 10 15.77 28.04 16.92
N ILE A 11 16.51 28.62 15.97
CA ILE A 11 16.51 30.07 15.72
C ILE A 11 15.32 30.49 14.82
N GLY A 12 14.59 29.53 14.23
CA GLY A 12 13.40 29.84 13.42
C GLY A 12 13.72 30.66 12.18
N VAL A 13 14.92 30.49 11.59
CA VAL A 13 15.44 31.32 10.49
C VAL A 13 14.51 31.34 9.27
N ASN A 14 13.75 30.25 9.07
CA ASN A 14 12.81 30.10 7.96
C ASN A 14 11.52 30.94 8.12
N ASN A 15 11.24 31.46 9.33
CA ASN A 15 10.05 32.26 9.64
C ASN A 15 10.38 33.74 9.95
N LEU A 16 11.63 34.16 9.72
CA LEU A 16 12.04 35.55 9.95
C LEU A 16 11.90 36.39 8.67
N ASP A 17 11.26 37.55 8.82
CA ASP A 17 11.21 38.62 7.82
C ASP A 17 12.61 39.15 7.49
N ASP A 18 12.82 39.60 6.25
CA ASP A 18 14.11 40.00 5.70
C ASP A 18 14.77 41.14 6.50
N LYS A 19 13.96 42.00 7.13
CA LYS A 19 14.44 43.06 8.02
C LYS A 19 15.05 42.48 9.31
N ALA A 20 14.40 41.49 9.91
CA ALA A 20 14.90 40.81 11.11
C ALA A 20 16.14 39.96 10.82
N ARG A 21 16.19 39.34 9.63
CA ARG A 21 17.36 38.58 9.17
C ARG A 21 18.60 39.47 9.03
N LYS A 22 18.42 40.70 8.54
CA LYS A 22 19.50 41.68 8.37
C LYS A 22 20.00 42.23 9.71
N GLU A 23 19.12 42.45 10.69
CA GLU A 23 19.52 42.85 12.04
C GLU A 23 20.28 41.75 12.78
N MET A 24 19.83 40.49 12.69
CA MET A 24 20.55 39.35 13.29
C MET A 24 21.92 39.14 12.66
N PHE A 25 22.03 39.30 11.33
CA PHE A 25 23.30 39.23 10.62
C PHE A 25 24.29 40.30 11.08
N ASN A 26 23.82 41.55 11.23
CA ASN A 26 24.66 42.65 11.70
C ASN A 26 25.08 42.44 13.17
N LYS A 27 24.18 41.96 14.04
CA LYS A 27 24.51 41.60 15.42
C LYS A 27 25.56 40.47 15.48
N PHE A 28 25.44 39.47 14.61
CA PHE A 28 26.38 38.36 14.51
C PHE A 28 27.79 38.80 14.07
N GLN A 29 27.90 39.68 13.06
CA GLN A 29 29.19 40.26 12.67
C GLN A 29 29.78 41.18 13.75
N SER A 30 28.95 41.99 14.42
CA SER A 30 29.42 42.88 15.49
C SER A 30 29.92 42.14 16.74
N ALA A 31 29.43 40.92 16.97
CA ALA A 31 29.88 40.02 18.04
C ALA A 31 31.14 39.21 17.66
N GLY A 32 31.75 39.48 16.50
CA GLY A 32 32.99 38.84 16.05
C GLY A 32 32.79 37.56 15.21
N GLY A 33 31.57 37.26 14.76
CA GLY A 33 31.28 36.12 13.89
C GLY A 33 31.83 36.31 12.47
N LYS A 34 32.63 35.36 11.97
CA LYS A 34 33.22 35.41 10.63
C LYS A 34 32.46 34.49 9.67
N VAL A 35 31.94 35.06 8.57
CA VAL A 35 31.22 34.33 7.51
C VAL A 35 32.23 33.92 6.44
N ILE A 36 32.34 32.63 6.13
CA ILE A 36 33.23 32.11 5.10
C ILE A 36 32.39 31.83 3.84
N ASN A 37 32.72 32.49 2.73
CA ASN A 37 32.13 32.20 1.43
C ASN A 37 33.01 31.19 0.67
N GLU A 38 32.42 30.08 0.24
CA GLU A 38 33.04 29.09 -0.64
C GLU A 38 33.10 29.62 -2.08
N LYS A 39 34.00 30.56 -2.35
CA LYS A 39 34.55 30.88 -3.68
C LYS A 39 35.64 31.92 -3.53
N ASP A 40 36.85 31.46 -3.23
CA ASP A 40 38.10 32.04 -3.76
C ASP A 40 39.26 31.04 -3.56
N PRO A 41 40.15 30.87 -4.55
CA PRO A 41 41.25 29.94 -4.48
C PRO A 41 42.44 30.51 -3.69
N LYS A 42 43.18 29.57 -3.10
CA LYS A 42 44.39 29.74 -2.28
C LYS A 42 45.35 30.82 -2.78
N LYS A 43 45.68 31.77 -1.89
CA LYS A 43 46.99 32.42 -1.84
C LYS A 43 47.87 31.62 -0.87
N GLU A 44 49.02 31.16 -1.34
CA GLU A 44 50.20 30.94 -0.51
C GLU A 44 51.43 31.40 -1.31
N GLU A 45 52.33 32.08 -0.60
CA GLU A 45 53.44 32.88 -1.08
C GLU A 45 54.75 32.07 -1.29
N SER A 46 55.60 32.65 -2.16
CA SER A 46 57.06 32.69 -2.10
C SER A 46 57.89 31.38 -2.07
N ALA A 47 58.60 31.12 -3.19
CA ALA A 47 60.05 30.90 -3.15
C ALA A 47 60.66 31.09 -4.55
N SER A 48 61.83 31.74 -4.54
CA SER A 48 62.59 32.30 -5.65
C SER A 48 63.47 31.27 -6.38
N GLY A 49 63.56 31.39 -7.71
CA GLY A 49 64.84 31.33 -8.43
C GLY A 49 65.21 30.03 -9.17
N ARG A 50 65.01 29.99 -10.49
CA ARG A 50 66.07 29.84 -11.52
C ARG A 50 65.48 29.88 -12.95
N GLN A 51 66.14 30.68 -13.79
CA GLN A 51 65.91 31.06 -15.19
C GLN A 51 66.54 30.01 -16.18
N PRO A 52 66.56 30.18 -17.52
CA PRO A 52 65.45 30.18 -18.48
C PRO A 52 65.80 29.43 -19.81
N ASN A 53 64.88 29.40 -20.79
CA ASN A 53 65.20 29.42 -22.23
C ASN A 53 63.91 29.88 -22.95
N ILE A 54 63.80 31.10 -23.49
CA ILE A 54 64.34 31.58 -24.79
C ILE A 54 63.87 30.61 -25.90
N ARG A 55 62.99 30.96 -26.85
CA ARG A 55 63.13 32.08 -27.81
C ARG A 55 61.85 32.30 -28.66
N GLN A 56 61.63 33.58 -28.98
CA GLN A 56 61.10 34.19 -30.24
C GLN A 56 59.75 33.70 -30.81
N GLY A 57 58.76 34.55 -31.06
CA GLY A 57 58.75 35.84 -31.79
C GLY A 57 57.66 35.67 -32.86
N GLN A 58 56.74 36.57 -33.21
CA GLN A 58 56.67 38.01 -33.43
C GLN A 58 55.16 38.36 -33.40
N ARG A 59 54.69 39.40 -32.71
CA ARG A 59 54.43 40.79 -33.21
C ARG A 59 53.67 40.78 -34.55
N SER A 60 52.49 41.40 -34.70
CA SER A 60 52.33 42.86 -34.63
C SER A 60 50.85 43.31 -34.67
N GLN A 61 50.57 44.37 -33.89
CA GLN A 61 49.80 45.60 -34.22
C GLN A 61 48.31 45.49 -34.57
N ALA A 62 47.46 46.07 -33.71
CA ALA A 62 46.88 47.43 -33.81
C ALA A 62 45.67 47.43 -34.76
N GLY A 63 44.46 47.80 -34.35
CA GLY A 63 44.07 48.98 -33.60
C GLY A 63 43.11 49.76 -34.51
N GLY A 64 41.83 49.84 -34.14
CA GLY A 64 40.83 50.54 -34.96
C GLY A 64 39.45 50.58 -34.31
N LYS A 65 39.15 51.71 -33.66
CA LYS A 65 37.81 52.11 -33.19
C LYS A 65 36.98 52.65 -34.36
N GLY A 66 35.65 52.51 -34.26
CA GLY A 66 34.65 53.30 -35.01
C GLY A 66 33.57 52.38 -35.57
N SER A 67 32.36 52.33 -35.00
CA SER A 67 31.26 53.31 -35.09
C SER A 67 30.28 52.96 -36.21
N GLY A 68 29.00 52.92 -35.85
CA GLY A 68 27.86 53.19 -36.75
C GLY A 68 27.40 51.99 -37.58
N SER A 69 26.28 51.35 -37.26
CA SER A 69 24.89 51.83 -37.39
C SER A 69 24.26 51.45 -38.74
N THR A 70 23.28 50.56 -38.60
CA THR A 70 21.98 50.43 -39.29
C THR A 70 21.82 50.13 -40.78
N ARG A 71 20.91 49.14 -40.98
CA ARG A 71 19.93 48.91 -42.06
C ARG A 71 20.51 48.40 -43.38
N SER A 72 19.93 47.43 -44.09
CA SER A 72 18.54 46.94 -44.15
C SER A 72 18.46 45.72 -45.10
N GLY A 73 17.37 44.92 -45.01
CA GLY A 73 16.89 43.98 -46.03
C GLY A 73 17.06 42.50 -45.64
N ALA A 74 16.04 41.83 -45.10
CA ALA A 74 15.00 41.07 -45.83
C ALA A 74 15.62 39.97 -46.73
N SER A 75 15.29 38.69 -46.69
CA SER A 75 14.35 37.86 -45.92
C SER A 75 14.65 36.41 -46.34
N SER A 76 14.93 35.49 -45.43
CA SER A 76 14.76 34.05 -45.71
C SER A 76 14.92 33.23 -44.45
N ALA A 77 13.86 32.49 -44.12
CA ALA A 77 13.83 31.21 -43.43
C ALA A 77 15.15 30.71 -42.78
N ARG A 78 15.15 30.70 -41.43
CA ARG A 78 15.89 29.73 -40.61
C ARG A 78 14.91 29.35 -39.50
N GLY A 79 14.27 28.19 -39.55
CA GLY A 79 14.97 26.91 -39.43
C GLY A 79 15.59 26.88 -38.03
N GLY A 80 14.77 26.64 -37.01
CA GLY A 80 15.21 26.54 -35.63
C GLY A 80 16.28 25.47 -35.53
N SER A 81 17.53 25.89 -35.38
CA SER A 81 18.65 25.00 -35.13
C SER A 81 18.47 24.42 -33.73
N VAL A 82 18.10 23.14 -33.68
CA VAL A 82 18.20 22.29 -32.49
C VAL A 82 19.63 22.44 -31.93
N PRO A 83 19.83 22.63 -30.62
CA PRO A 83 21.18 22.74 -30.05
C PRO A 83 21.93 21.44 -30.34
N LYS A 84 23.04 21.53 -31.07
CA LYS A 84 23.93 20.40 -31.32
C LYS A 84 24.52 20.01 -29.95
N GLY A 85 24.20 18.80 -29.49
CA GLY A 85 24.72 18.26 -28.24
C GLY A 85 26.25 18.23 -28.19
N PRO A 86 26.85 18.12 -26.99
CA PRO A 86 28.30 18.20 -26.81
C PRO A 86 29.04 17.12 -27.63
N ASN A 87 30.26 17.44 -28.06
CA ASN A 87 31.08 16.54 -28.89
C ASN A 87 31.37 15.21 -28.15
N PRO A 88 31.53 14.08 -28.85
CA PRO A 88 31.79 12.77 -28.23
C PRO A 88 33.02 12.72 -27.31
N LYS A 89 34.03 13.56 -27.60
CA LYS A 89 35.23 13.70 -26.76
C LYS A 89 34.95 14.37 -25.42
N ASP A 90 34.05 15.35 -25.39
CA ASP A 90 33.67 16.06 -24.18
C ASP A 90 32.80 15.17 -23.28
N ARG A 91 31.95 14.33 -23.88
CA ARG A 91 31.12 13.34 -23.15
C ARG A 91 31.97 12.30 -22.42
N LYS A 92 33.02 11.79 -23.07
CA LYS A 92 33.96 10.83 -22.47
C LYS A 92 34.77 11.47 -21.33
N ALA A 93 35.21 12.71 -21.49
CA ALA A 93 35.92 13.45 -20.44
C ALA A 93 35.04 13.69 -19.19
N ILE A 94 33.76 14.02 -19.39
CA ILE A 94 32.78 14.17 -18.30
C ILE A 94 32.53 12.83 -17.59
N GLU A 95 32.38 11.73 -18.33
CA GLU A 95 32.21 10.39 -17.75
C GLU A 95 33.44 9.93 -16.95
N ASP A 96 34.65 10.21 -17.45
CA ASP A 96 35.91 9.93 -16.76
C ASP A 96 36.01 10.77 -15.48
N GLU A 97 35.62 12.05 -15.53
CA GLU A 97 35.60 12.94 -14.35
C GLU A 97 34.65 12.43 -13.27
N MET A 98 33.45 11.98 -13.63
CA MET A 98 32.46 11.39 -12.71
C MET A 98 32.96 10.10 -12.04
N GLY A 99 33.86 9.37 -12.69
CA GLY A 99 34.44 8.12 -12.23
C GLY A 99 35.80 8.23 -11.52
N ASN A 100 36.33 9.44 -11.31
CA ASN A 100 37.64 9.62 -10.68
C ASN A 100 37.68 9.13 -9.22
N PHE A 101 38.88 8.80 -8.72
CA PHE A 101 39.09 8.26 -7.36
C PHE A 101 38.42 9.09 -6.25
N ILE A 102 38.51 10.42 -6.32
CA ILE A 102 37.87 11.34 -5.36
C ILE A 102 36.35 11.21 -5.42
N ASN A 103 35.77 11.13 -6.62
CA ASN A 103 34.33 10.96 -6.80
C ASN A 103 33.86 9.59 -6.33
N ARG A 104 34.63 8.52 -6.57
CA ARG A 104 34.35 7.19 -6.01
C ARG A 104 34.35 7.24 -4.48
N LEU A 105 35.36 7.84 -3.87
CA LEU A 105 35.46 8.00 -2.41
C LEU A 105 34.27 8.80 -1.86
N SER A 106 33.90 9.90 -2.53
CA SER A 106 32.73 10.71 -2.20
C SER A 106 31.43 9.90 -2.25
N VAL A 107 31.25 9.06 -3.29
CA VAL A 107 30.11 8.13 -3.37
C VAL A 107 30.11 7.16 -2.19
N ARG A 108 31.25 6.53 -1.85
CA ARG A 108 31.31 5.63 -0.67
C ARG A 108 30.91 6.34 0.61
N LEU A 109 31.39 7.56 0.81
CA LEU A 109 31.07 8.37 1.98
C LEU A 109 29.57 8.71 2.03
N LYS A 110 28.98 9.11 0.89
CA LYS A 110 27.53 9.38 0.79
C LYS A 110 26.71 8.13 1.09
N CYS A 111 27.04 6.98 0.51
CA CYS A 111 26.32 5.72 0.74
C CYS A 111 26.44 5.25 2.19
N TRP A 112 27.60 5.43 2.83
CA TRP A 112 27.81 5.12 4.23
C TRP A 112 26.99 6.03 5.15
N MET A 113 27.03 7.36 4.93
CA MET A 113 26.22 8.31 5.70
C MET A 113 24.72 8.09 5.50
N GLY A 114 24.30 7.75 4.28
CA GLY A 114 22.92 7.41 3.92
C GLY A 114 22.47 6.02 4.38
N ARG A 115 23.35 5.25 5.05
CA ARG A 115 23.10 3.88 5.53
C ARG A 115 22.63 2.90 4.44
N VAL A 116 23.13 3.08 3.22
CA VAL A 116 22.81 2.21 2.07
C VAL A 116 23.81 1.05 1.98
N THR A 117 25.11 1.34 2.03
CA THR A 117 26.19 0.35 2.03
C THR A 117 27.19 0.63 3.14
N GLY A 118 28.01 -0.36 3.49
CA GLY A 118 29.23 -0.11 4.26
C GLY A 118 30.21 0.83 3.52
N PHE A 119 31.18 1.40 4.24
CA PHE A 119 32.20 2.28 3.62
C PHE A 119 33.12 1.50 2.67
N SER A 120 33.54 0.30 3.07
CA SER A 120 34.41 -0.57 2.28
C SER A 120 33.64 -1.52 1.36
N SER A 121 32.48 -2.03 1.82
CA SER A 121 31.66 -2.97 1.06
C SER A 121 30.75 -2.28 0.03
N SER A 122 30.55 -2.93 -1.12
CA SER A 122 29.55 -2.56 -2.13
C SER A 122 28.16 -3.11 -1.82
N ASP A 123 28.02 -3.93 -0.79
CA ASP A 123 26.78 -4.64 -0.49
C ASP A 123 25.80 -3.75 0.29
N LEU A 124 24.52 -3.94 0.00
CA LEU A 124 23.41 -3.31 0.69
C LEU A 124 23.38 -3.75 2.14
N LEU A 125 23.24 -2.78 3.04
CA LEU A 125 23.14 -3.06 4.47
C LEU A 125 21.81 -3.75 4.80
N PRO A 126 21.79 -4.69 5.76
CA PRO A 126 20.56 -5.25 6.33
C PRO A 126 19.54 -4.18 6.75
N SER A 127 20.02 -3.07 7.33
CA SER A 127 19.17 -1.96 7.75
C SER A 127 18.48 -1.25 6.58
N PHE A 128 19.14 -1.14 5.42
CA PHE A 128 18.52 -0.58 4.21
C PHE A 128 17.42 -1.51 3.69
N LEU A 129 17.68 -2.82 3.61
CA LEU A 129 16.72 -3.80 3.12
C LEU A 129 15.53 -3.97 4.06
N SER A 130 15.77 -3.94 5.37
CA SER A 130 14.71 -3.95 6.39
C SER A 130 13.82 -2.71 6.27
N GLU A 131 14.41 -1.53 6.10
CA GLU A 131 13.65 -0.30 5.89
C GLU A 131 12.86 -0.31 4.58
N PHE A 132 13.45 -0.84 3.49
CA PHE A 132 12.73 -1.05 2.24
C PHE A 132 11.56 -2.03 2.43
N ASN A 133 11.76 -3.14 3.13
CA ASN A 133 10.72 -4.16 3.36
C ASN A 133 9.54 -3.62 4.18
N LEU A 134 9.81 -2.78 5.18
CA LEU A 134 8.77 -2.24 6.07
C LEU A 134 8.13 -0.96 5.53
N SER A 135 8.94 0.06 5.27
CA SER A 135 8.47 1.40 4.91
C SER A 135 8.42 1.58 3.40
N GLY A 136 9.45 1.16 2.66
CA GLY A 136 9.48 1.28 1.20
C GLY A 136 8.31 0.55 0.52
N LYS A 137 8.10 -0.73 0.85
CA LYS A 137 6.98 -1.55 0.35
C LYS A 137 5.63 -0.91 0.67
N LYS A 138 5.43 -0.47 1.92
CA LYS A 138 4.21 0.20 2.38
C LYS A 138 3.92 1.45 1.56
N SER A 139 4.91 2.31 1.36
CA SER A 139 4.69 3.56 0.64
C SER A 139 4.44 3.35 -0.86
N LEU A 140 5.10 2.38 -1.48
CA LEU A 140 4.80 1.98 -2.86
C LEU A 140 3.36 1.46 -3.02
N LEU A 141 2.91 0.61 -2.09
CA LEU A 141 1.53 0.10 -2.04
C LEU A 141 0.51 1.21 -1.86
N GLU A 142 0.76 2.18 -0.96
CA GLU A 142 -0.17 3.28 -0.73
C GLU A 142 -0.43 4.08 -2.02
N LEU A 143 0.60 4.32 -2.84
CA LEU A 143 0.40 5.07 -4.08
C LEU A 143 -0.27 4.26 -5.20
N ASN A 144 -0.15 2.93 -5.15
CA ASN A 144 -1.02 2.06 -5.94
C ASN A 144 -2.49 2.21 -5.51
N PHE A 145 -2.77 2.21 -4.20
CA PHE A 145 -4.12 2.43 -3.66
C PHE A 145 -4.70 3.80 -3.98
N VAL A 146 -3.90 4.86 -3.98
CA VAL A 146 -4.33 6.19 -4.42
C VAL A 146 -4.84 6.16 -5.86
N GLY A 147 -4.13 5.44 -6.74
CA GLY A 147 -4.59 5.22 -8.11
C GLY A 147 -5.92 4.47 -8.17
N ASN A 148 -6.06 3.38 -7.41
CA ASN A 148 -7.32 2.62 -7.34
C ASN A 148 -8.49 3.44 -6.79
N ASP A 149 -8.24 4.25 -5.76
CA ASP A 149 -9.24 5.12 -5.17
C ASP A 149 -9.76 6.17 -6.15
N ILE A 150 -8.84 6.83 -6.87
CA ILE A 150 -9.17 7.99 -7.71
C ILE A 150 -9.59 7.57 -9.13
N LEU A 151 -8.95 6.54 -9.69
CA LEU A 151 -9.11 6.11 -11.09
C LEU A 151 -9.71 4.70 -11.24
N GLY A 152 -9.77 3.90 -10.17
CA GLY A 152 -10.18 2.49 -10.27
C GLY A 152 -11.68 2.25 -10.36
N ASN A 153 -12.53 3.23 -10.01
CA ASN A 153 -13.99 3.10 -10.13
C ASN A 153 -14.47 3.60 -11.51
N PRO A 154 -14.95 2.73 -12.42
CA PRO A 154 -15.35 3.13 -13.77
C PRO A 154 -16.49 4.16 -13.80
N ALA A 155 -17.35 4.19 -12.78
CA ALA A 155 -18.47 5.13 -12.70
C ALA A 155 -18.03 6.59 -12.46
N TYR A 156 -16.86 6.77 -11.84
CA TYR A 156 -16.33 8.08 -11.45
C TYR A 156 -15.05 8.45 -12.18
N ALA A 157 -14.22 7.47 -12.55
CA ALA A 157 -12.91 7.66 -13.17
C ALA A 157 -12.95 8.59 -14.38
N GLY A 158 -13.89 8.38 -15.31
CA GLY A 158 -14.04 9.26 -16.47
C GLY A 158 -14.46 10.69 -16.13
N LYS A 159 -15.22 10.91 -15.05
CA LYS A 159 -15.63 12.25 -14.59
C LYS A 159 -14.48 12.97 -13.88
N ILE A 160 -13.79 12.24 -13.00
CA ILE A 160 -12.60 12.70 -12.28
C ILE A 160 -11.50 13.05 -13.29
N ALA A 161 -11.24 12.18 -14.25
CA ALA A 161 -10.26 12.40 -15.31
C ALA A 161 -10.56 13.66 -16.11
N LYS A 162 -11.81 13.89 -16.50
CA LYS A 162 -12.22 15.14 -17.17
C LYS A 162 -11.99 16.38 -16.30
N GLU A 163 -12.27 16.33 -15.00
CA GLU A 163 -12.03 17.45 -14.07
C GLU A 163 -10.54 17.75 -13.91
N LEU A 164 -9.69 16.72 -13.82
CA LEU A 164 -8.24 16.88 -13.68
C LEU A 164 -7.58 17.30 -15.00
N ASP A 165 -7.95 16.67 -16.12
CA ASP A 165 -7.43 17.01 -17.46
C ASP A 165 -7.79 18.45 -17.85
N ALA A 166 -8.97 18.95 -17.44
CA ALA A 166 -9.36 20.34 -17.64
C ALA A 166 -8.45 21.35 -16.92
N GLN A 167 -7.79 20.94 -15.84
CA GLN A 167 -6.81 21.78 -15.15
C GLN A 167 -5.40 21.59 -15.72
N ASN A 168 -4.95 20.34 -15.81
CA ASN A 168 -3.68 19.97 -16.43
C ASN A 168 -3.67 18.45 -16.73
N PRO A 169 -3.54 18.04 -18.01
CA PRO A 169 -3.45 16.62 -18.39
C PRO A 169 -2.35 15.83 -17.68
N ILE A 170 -1.28 16.51 -17.25
CA ILE A 170 -0.17 15.87 -16.52
C ILE A 170 -0.65 15.24 -15.20
N TYR A 171 -1.74 15.71 -14.61
CA TYR A 171 -2.22 15.17 -13.33
C TYR A 171 -2.69 13.72 -13.45
N ILE A 172 -3.41 13.40 -14.52
CA ILE A 172 -3.88 12.03 -14.77
C ILE A 172 -2.71 11.13 -15.15
N GLU A 173 -1.77 11.63 -15.94
CA GLU A 173 -0.57 10.89 -16.28
C GLU A 173 0.25 10.52 -15.03
N LEU A 174 0.48 11.48 -14.13
CA LEU A 174 1.23 11.23 -12.90
C LEU A 174 0.48 10.29 -11.94
N LEU A 175 -0.85 10.41 -11.86
CA LEU A 175 -1.67 9.49 -11.05
C LEU A 175 -1.55 8.04 -11.53
N GLY A 176 -1.65 7.80 -12.84
CA GLY A 176 -1.50 6.43 -13.35
C GLY A 176 -0.08 5.89 -13.30
N ARG A 177 0.95 6.75 -13.48
CA ARG A 177 2.34 6.32 -13.29
C ARG A 177 2.61 5.90 -11.85
N MET A 178 2.11 6.66 -10.88
CA MET A 178 2.25 6.29 -9.46
C MET A 178 1.33 5.13 -9.08
N HIS A 179 0.19 4.95 -9.75
CA HIS A 179 -0.64 3.76 -9.60
C HIS A 179 0.13 2.49 -9.97
N LYS A 180 0.86 2.50 -11.09
CA LYS A 180 1.68 1.35 -11.58
C LYS A 180 3.05 1.23 -10.91
N ILE A 181 3.32 1.98 -9.84
CA ILE A 181 4.65 2.00 -9.22
C ILE A 181 4.97 0.74 -8.42
N TYR A 182 3.94 0.13 -7.84
CA TYR A 182 4.08 -1.10 -7.08
C TYR A 182 3.98 -2.29 -8.01
N ASP A 183 5.02 -3.13 -7.99
CA ASP A 183 5.06 -4.42 -8.63
C ASP A 183 5.47 -5.45 -7.57
N ASN A 184 4.62 -6.45 -7.36
CA ASN A 184 4.85 -7.46 -6.32
C ASN A 184 6.08 -8.32 -6.64
N GLU A 185 6.33 -8.62 -7.92
CA GLU A 185 7.49 -9.41 -8.34
C GLU A 185 8.78 -8.63 -8.10
N GLU A 186 8.86 -7.37 -8.57
CA GLU A 186 10.05 -6.54 -8.37
C GLU A 186 10.36 -6.33 -6.87
N VAL A 187 9.34 -6.04 -6.07
CA VAL A 187 9.50 -5.87 -4.61
C VAL A 187 9.97 -7.16 -3.96
N ASN A 188 9.38 -8.31 -4.32
CA ASN A 188 9.75 -9.61 -3.77
C ASN A 188 11.19 -10.00 -4.14
N GLN A 189 11.63 -9.75 -5.38
CA GLN A 189 13.01 -9.99 -5.80
C GLN A 189 14.03 -9.19 -4.98
N ILE A 190 13.68 -7.98 -4.52
CA ILE A 190 14.56 -7.16 -3.66
C ILE A 190 14.63 -7.72 -2.23
N ILE A 191 13.49 -8.15 -1.67
CA ILE A 191 13.40 -8.56 -0.25
C ILE A 191 13.69 -10.04 -0.03
N GLU A 192 13.54 -10.92 -1.03
CA GLU A 192 13.76 -12.36 -0.90
C GLU A 192 15.15 -12.69 -0.31
N PRO A 193 16.27 -12.10 -0.80
CA PRO A 193 17.58 -12.36 -0.21
C PRO A 193 17.68 -11.95 1.26
N HIS A 194 16.98 -10.86 1.64
CA HIS A 194 16.94 -10.36 3.02
C HIS A 194 16.06 -11.25 3.90
N ASN A 195 14.90 -11.70 3.42
CA ASN A 195 14.02 -12.59 4.16
C ASN A 195 14.68 -13.96 4.42
N ALA A 196 15.48 -14.45 3.47
CA ALA A 196 16.24 -15.70 3.62
C ALA A 196 17.39 -15.57 4.64
N ALA A 197 18.02 -14.40 4.74
CA ALA A 197 19.11 -14.13 5.68
C ALA A 197 19.07 -12.66 6.18
N PRO A 198 18.27 -12.35 7.21
CA PRO A 198 18.00 -10.97 7.63
C PRO A 198 19.23 -10.17 8.04
N ASP A 199 20.22 -10.82 8.64
CA ASP A 199 21.43 -10.17 9.17
C ASP A 199 22.56 -10.04 8.14
N LEU A 200 22.42 -10.62 6.95
CA LEU A 200 23.48 -10.63 5.94
C LEU A 200 23.31 -9.50 4.92
N PRO A 201 24.41 -8.79 4.58
CA PRO A 201 24.40 -7.86 3.46
C PRO A 201 24.09 -8.54 2.13
N VAL A 202 23.49 -7.79 1.19
CA VAL A 202 23.13 -8.30 -0.14
C VAL A 202 23.87 -7.52 -1.21
N ALA A 203 24.59 -8.23 -2.09
CA ALA A 203 25.27 -7.60 -3.22
C ALA A 203 24.29 -6.85 -4.11
N ILE A 204 24.59 -5.59 -4.47
CA ILE A 204 23.71 -4.76 -5.32
C ILE A 204 23.42 -5.47 -6.65
N SER A 205 24.40 -6.18 -7.21
CA SER A 205 24.25 -6.93 -8.47
C SER A 205 23.13 -7.98 -8.43
N ARG A 206 22.79 -8.53 -7.27
CA ARG A 206 21.73 -9.54 -7.12
C ARG A 206 20.32 -8.96 -7.24
N VAL A 207 20.16 -7.68 -6.90
CA VAL A 207 18.87 -6.99 -6.83
C VAL A 207 18.85 -5.72 -7.69
N ARG A 208 19.81 -5.60 -8.61
CA ARG A 208 20.05 -4.39 -9.41
C ARG A 208 18.83 -4.07 -10.26
N ASP A 209 18.37 -5.02 -11.05
CA ASP A 209 17.33 -4.80 -12.04
C ASP A 209 16.01 -4.32 -11.43
N PRO A 210 15.45 -4.98 -10.38
CA PRO A 210 14.24 -4.49 -9.73
C PRO A 210 14.45 -3.14 -9.02
N LEU A 211 15.62 -2.89 -8.41
CA LEU A 211 15.91 -1.57 -7.80
C LEU A 211 15.96 -0.45 -8.85
N TYR A 212 16.58 -0.71 -10.00
CA TYR A 212 16.68 0.25 -11.09
C TYR A 212 15.31 0.49 -11.73
N SER A 213 14.49 -0.55 -11.88
CA SER A 213 13.12 -0.42 -12.37
C SER A 213 12.29 0.50 -11.48
N ILE A 214 12.24 0.24 -10.16
CA ILE A 214 11.49 1.08 -9.22
C ILE A 214 12.04 2.52 -9.20
N PHE A 215 13.37 2.68 -9.17
CA PHE A 215 13.97 4.01 -9.18
C PHE A 215 13.65 4.77 -10.47
N ARG A 216 13.65 4.11 -11.63
CA ARG A 216 13.25 4.69 -12.92
C ARG A 216 11.79 5.15 -12.90
N LYS A 217 10.87 4.34 -12.35
CA LYS A 217 9.46 4.72 -12.19
C LYS A 217 9.32 5.99 -11.33
N LEU A 218 10.04 6.07 -10.21
CA LEU A 218 10.07 7.27 -9.36
C LEU A 218 10.74 8.47 -10.05
N TYR A 219 11.78 8.24 -10.84
CA TYR A 219 12.55 9.27 -11.53
C TYR A 219 11.67 10.09 -12.50
N TYR A 220 10.73 9.44 -13.19
CA TYR A 220 9.77 10.14 -14.05
C TYR A 220 8.94 11.18 -13.28
N VAL A 221 8.55 10.87 -12.05
CA VAL A 221 7.67 11.72 -11.25
C VAL A 221 8.45 12.75 -10.42
N TYR A 222 9.74 12.53 -10.20
CA TYR A 222 10.60 13.40 -9.37
C TYR A 222 10.54 14.90 -9.74
N PRO A 223 10.60 15.33 -11.02
CA PRO A 223 10.48 16.76 -11.38
C PRO A 223 9.07 17.33 -11.16
N PHE A 224 8.07 16.46 -11.03
CA PHE A 224 6.65 16.81 -10.99
C PHE A 224 5.99 16.56 -9.63
N GLN A 225 6.77 16.45 -8.55
CA GLN A 225 6.25 16.18 -7.20
C GLN A 225 5.12 17.15 -6.80
N GLY A 226 5.31 18.45 -7.04
CA GLY A 226 4.27 19.45 -6.76
C GLY A 226 3.00 19.26 -7.59
N SER A 227 3.14 18.81 -8.84
CA SER A 227 2.00 18.48 -9.71
C SER A 227 1.27 17.23 -9.25
N TYR A 228 1.99 16.20 -8.81
CA TYR A 228 1.39 14.99 -8.26
C TYR A 228 0.64 15.25 -6.95
N VAL A 229 1.21 16.05 -6.04
CA VAL A 229 0.51 16.48 -4.81
C VAL A 229 -0.78 17.23 -5.15
N LYS A 230 -0.76 18.10 -6.16
CA LYS A 230 -2.00 18.75 -6.67
C LYS A 230 -2.98 17.74 -7.24
N ALA A 231 -2.51 16.76 -8.02
CA ALA A 231 -3.33 15.70 -8.59
C ALA A 231 -4.05 14.87 -7.51
N ILE A 232 -3.34 14.47 -6.44
CA ILE A 232 -3.95 13.81 -5.26
C ILE A 232 -5.04 14.68 -4.64
N ASN A 233 -4.72 15.95 -4.39
CA ASN A 233 -5.66 16.88 -3.75
C ASN A 233 -6.94 17.05 -4.57
N LEU A 234 -6.80 17.28 -5.87
CA LEU A 234 -7.91 17.48 -6.79
C LEU A 234 -8.69 16.18 -7.02
N GLY A 235 -7.99 15.06 -7.19
CA GLY A 235 -8.59 13.73 -7.39
C GLY A 235 -9.46 13.32 -6.21
N TYR A 236 -8.97 13.42 -4.98
CA TYR A 236 -9.78 13.12 -3.81
C TYR A 236 -10.93 14.12 -3.59
N SER A 237 -10.74 15.41 -3.90
CA SER A 237 -11.84 16.38 -3.84
C SER A 237 -12.92 16.14 -4.90
N ALA A 238 -12.54 15.69 -6.10
CA ALA A 238 -13.50 15.29 -7.14
C ALA A 238 -14.25 14.01 -6.73
N LEU A 239 -13.53 13.02 -6.20
CA LEU A 239 -14.10 11.78 -5.69
C LEU A 239 -15.09 12.04 -4.54
N GLU A 240 -14.74 12.93 -3.59
CA GLU A 240 -15.61 13.34 -2.48
C GLU A 240 -16.96 13.88 -2.97
N LYS A 241 -16.94 14.77 -3.98
CA LYS A 241 -18.17 15.33 -4.57
C LYS A 241 -19.05 14.27 -5.24
N LEU A 242 -18.43 13.23 -5.81
CA LEU A 242 -19.13 12.20 -6.58
C LEU A 242 -19.70 11.08 -5.71
N GLU A 243 -18.97 10.68 -4.66
CA GLU A 243 -19.37 9.60 -3.75
C GLU A 243 -20.22 10.10 -2.56
N GLY A 244 -20.10 11.38 -2.17
CA GLY A 244 -20.93 11.97 -1.11
C GLY A 244 -20.67 11.46 0.32
N LYS A 245 -19.65 10.62 0.53
CA LYS A 245 -19.23 10.11 1.85
C LYS A 245 -18.66 11.24 2.74
N PRO A 246 -18.54 11.02 4.07
CA PRO A 246 -17.98 12.03 4.97
C PRO A 246 -16.59 12.52 4.58
N THR A 247 -16.40 13.85 4.55
CA THR A 247 -15.15 14.56 4.24
C THR A 247 -13.94 14.07 5.06
N THR A 248 -14.18 13.60 6.28
CA THR A 248 -13.14 13.07 7.18
C THR A 248 -12.43 11.83 6.62
N ILE A 249 -13.12 11.00 5.84
CA ILE A 249 -12.55 9.80 5.21
C ILE A 249 -11.53 10.22 4.14
N TYR A 250 -11.91 11.12 3.25
CA TYR A 250 -11.02 11.63 2.18
C TYR A 250 -9.84 12.40 2.75
N ASN A 251 -10.05 13.21 3.77
CA ASN A 251 -8.95 13.90 4.46
C ASN A 251 -7.94 12.92 5.07
N THR A 252 -8.42 11.80 5.62
CA THR A 252 -7.54 10.76 6.18
C THR A 252 -6.76 10.04 5.08
N LYS A 253 -7.42 9.64 3.99
CA LYS A 253 -6.78 9.01 2.81
C LYS A 253 -5.73 9.93 2.18
N LYS A 254 -6.12 11.18 1.89
CA LYS A 254 -5.23 12.22 1.37
C LYS A 254 -4.03 12.47 2.28
N LYS A 255 -4.23 12.59 3.60
CA LYS A 255 -3.12 12.78 4.55
C LYS A 255 -2.16 11.59 4.53
N ARG A 256 -2.67 10.37 4.49
CA ARG A 256 -1.84 9.15 4.40
C ARG A 256 -1.06 9.10 3.10
N ALA A 257 -1.73 9.30 1.96
CA ALA A 257 -1.11 9.35 0.65
C ALA A 257 0.05 10.35 0.58
N LEU A 258 -0.16 11.57 1.10
CA LEU A 258 0.87 12.61 1.13
C LEU A 258 2.02 12.25 2.07
N GLN A 259 1.75 11.65 3.24
CA GLN A 259 2.80 11.20 4.16
C GLN A 259 3.69 10.11 3.55
N GLU A 260 3.09 9.13 2.86
CA GLU A 260 3.84 8.06 2.21
C GLU A 260 4.58 8.58 0.95
N PHE A 261 3.99 9.52 0.22
CA PHE A 261 4.66 10.22 -0.88
C PHE A 261 5.89 11.02 -0.39
N ASP A 262 5.77 11.74 0.71
CA ASP A 262 6.87 12.48 1.35
C ASP A 262 7.99 11.52 1.78
N TYR A 263 7.65 10.34 2.29
CA TYR A 263 8.65 9.31 2.60
C TYR A 263 9.34 8.77 1.34
N LEU A 264 8.57 8.49 0.28
CA LEU A 264 9.11 7.99 -0.99
C LEU A 264 10.13 8.96 -1.57
N PHE A 265 9.80 10.24 -1.71
CA PHE A 265 10.70 11.22 -2.34
C PHE A 265 11.70 11.87 -1.37
N GLY A 266 11.37 11.94 -0.08
CA GLY A 266 12.23 12.52 0.94
C GLY A 266 13.21 11.54 1.57
N THR A 267 13.01 10.22 1.43
CA THR A 267 13.90 9.20 2.00
C THR A 267 14.24 8.10 1.00
N LEU A 268 13.25 7.38 0.47
CA LEU A 268 13.52 6.18 -0.32
C LEU A 268 14.22 6.49 -1.65
N PHE A 269 13.76 7.52 -2.35
CA PHE A 269 14.29 7.98 -3.62
C PHE A 269 15.76 8.38 -3.52
N GLU A 270 16.12 9.11 -2.47
CA GLU A 270 17.51 9.48 -2.21
C GLU A 270 18.39 8.24 -2.01
N LYS A 271 17.90 7.25 -1.27
CA LYS A 271 18.64 6.00 -1.06
C LYS A 271 18.80 5.19 -2.33
N PHE A 272 17.77 5.09 -3.17
CA PHE A 272 17.89 4.45 -4.48
C PHE A 272 18.87 5.18 -5.39
N TYR A 273 18.86 6.50 -5.41
CA TYR A 273 19.87 7.27 -6.12
C TYR A 273 21.28 6.92 -5.63
N LEU A 274 21.50 6.81 -4.31
CA LEU A 274 22.79 6.37 -3.76
C LEU A 274 23.15 4.92 -4.15
N VAL A 275 22.18 4.00 -4.24
CA VAL A 275 22.42 2.64 -4.75
C VAL A 275 22.93 2.70 -6.19
N VAL A 276 22.30 3.51 -7.05
CA VAL A 276 22.72 3.69 -8.45
C VAL A 276 24.15 4.23 -8.52
N LEU A 277 24.45 5.30 -7.78
CA LEU A 277 25.81 5.86 -7.74
C LEU A 277 26.84 4.83 -7.27
N ARG A 278 26.47 4.01 -6.28
CA ARG A 278 27.34 2.98 -5.72
C ARG A 278 27.63 1.86 -6.71
N ASN A 279 26.59 1.39 -7.40
CA ASN A 279 26.68 0.33 -8.41
C ASN A 279 27.50 0.77 -9.63
N GLU A 280 27.21 1.95 -10.16
CA GLU A 280 27.93 2.52 -11.29
C GLU A 280 29.32 3.04 -10.91
N ASN A 281 29.57 3.19 -9.59
CA ASN A 281 30.81 3.71 -9.02
C ASN A 281 31.22 5.07 -9.63
N LYS A 282 30.22 5.89 -9.91
CA LYS A 282 30.32 7.22 -10.55
C LYS A 282 29.45 8.19 -9.77
N ASN A 283 29.93 9.43 -9.58
CA ASN A 283 29.16 10.50 -8.96
C ASN A 283 28.30 11.20 -10.03
N ILE A 284 27.23 10.52 -10.46
CA ILE A 284 26.33 10.95 -11.54
C ILE A 284 25.37 12.02 -11.02
N PRO A 285 25.24 13.20 -11.64
CA PRO A 285 24.23 14.18 -11.22
C PRO A 285 22.81 13.64 -11.41
N LEU A 286 21.94 13.89 -10.42
CA LEU A 286 20.57 13.35 -10.38
C LEU A 286 19.77 13.64 -11.65
N LEU A 287 19.56 14.92 -12.00
CA LEU A 287 18.86 15.32 -13.24
C LEU A 287 19.88 15.55 -14.36
N SER A 288 20.29 14.49 -15.04
CA SER A 288 21.24 14.58 -16.15
C SER A 288 21.00 13.53 -17.23
N ASN A 289 21.44 13.84 -18.46
CA ASN A 289 21.41 12.88 -19.57
C ASN A 289 22.22 11.60 -19.26
N SER A 290 23.23 11.70 -18.40
CA SER A 290 24.01 10.55 -17.95
C SER A 290 23.20 9.64 -17.02
N MET A 291 22.39 10.21 -16.12
CA MET A 291 21.46 9.42 -15.30
C MET A 291 20.38 8.78 -16.17
N GLU A 292 19.79 9.54 -17.09
CA GLU A 292 18.79 9.00 -18.03
C GLU A 292 19.35 7.83 -18.86
N ALA A 293 20.60 7.92 -19.31
CA ALA A 293 21.26 6.84 -20.03
C ALA A 293 21.49 5.59 -19.13
N VAL A 294 21.85 5.78 -17.86
CA VAL A 294 22.01 4.67 -16.91
C VAL A 294 20.68 3.98 -16.61
N LEU A 295 19.58 4.75 -16.56
CA LEU A 295 18.24 4.24 -16.33
C LEU A 295 17.54 3.73 -17.60
N GLY A 296 18.16 3.88 -18.78
CA GLY A 296 17.56 3.50 -20.05
C GLY A 296 16.29 4.29 -20.38
N ILE A 297 16.23 5.57 -19.99
CA ILE A 297 15.07 6.44 -20.23
C ILE A 297 15.07 6.93 -21.68
N LEU A 298 13.98 6.66 -22.39
CA LEU A 298 13.74 7.19 -23.73
C LEU A 298 13.00 8.54 -23.64
N PRO A 299 13.23 9.50 -24.56
CA PRO A 299 12.54 10.80 -24.57
C PRO A 299 11.01 10.69 -24.63
N GLU A 300 10.51 9.66 -25.31
CA GLU A 300 9.08 9.36 -25.49
C GLU A 300 8.41 8.90 -24.19
N GLU A 301 9.17 8.33 -23.25
CA GLU A 301 8.65 7.84 -21.97
C GLU A 301 8.54 8.95 -20.92
N LYS A 302 9.06 10.15 -21.21
CA LYS A 302 9.02 11.28 -20.28
C LYS A 302 7.59 11.80 -20.11
N PRO A 303 7.21 12.24 -18.90
CA PRO A 303 5.88 12.79 -18.72
C PRO A 303 5.61 14.09 -19.48
N GLY A 304 4.35 14.32 -19.81
CA GLY A 304 3.86 15.54 -20.47
C GLY A 304 3.38 15.37 -21.91
N HIS A 305 3.26 14.13 -22.41
CA HIS A 305 2.77 13.85 -23.77
C HIS A 305 1.26 13.64 -23.85
N ARG A 306 0.57 13.43 -22.72
CA ARG A 306 -0.87 13.20 -22.67
C ARG A 306 -1.67 14.39 -23.22
N GLN A 307 -2.63 14.10 -24.09
CA GLN A 307 -3.59 15.10 -24.57
C GLN A 307 -4.89 15.06 -23.75
N GLN A 308 -5.56 16.21 -23.64
CA GLN A 308 -6.83 16.30 -22.93
C GLN A 308 -7.88 15.38 -23.60
N GLY A 309 -8.49 14.48 -22.83
CA GLY A 309 -9.55 13.59 -23.32
C GLY A 309 -9.06 12.27 -23.94
N GLU A 310 -7.77 11.98 -23.87
CA GLU A 310 -7.20 10.67 -24.20
C GLU A 310 -7.76 9.59 -23.23
N GLU A 311 -8.14 8.42 -23.77
CA GLU A 311 -8.78 7.35 -22.99
C GLU A 311 -7.91 6.89 -21.81
N LEU A 312 -8.57 6.48 -20.73
CA LEU A 312 -7.90 6.09 -19.48
C LEU A 312 -7.24 4.71 -19.55
N ASP A 313 -7.51 3.92 -20.58
CA ASP A 313 -7.13 2.50 -20.66
C ASP A 313 -5.61 2.30 -20.65
N GLU A 314 -4.84 3.21 -21.25
CA GLU A 314 -3.36 3.11 -21.22
C GLU A 314 -2.77 3.40 -19.83
N ILE A 315 -3.51 4.09 -18.96
CA ILE A 315 -3.00 4.69 -17.71
C ILE A 315 -3.62 4.02 -16.46
N SER A 316 -4.83 3.48 -16.57
CA SER A 316 -5.64 2.96 -15.46
C SER A 316 -5.58 1.43 -15.27
N GLY A 317 -4.84 0.68 -16.08
CA GLY A 317 -4.75 -0.77 -15.90
C GLY A 317 -6.09 -1.50 -16.10
N GLY A 318 -6.95 -0.98 -16.99
CA GLY A 318 -8.02 -1.80 -17.57
C GLY A 318 -7.38 -2.92 -18.38
N ALA A 319 -7.85 -4.15 -18.19
CA ALA A 319 -7.45 -5.28 -19.00
C ALA A 319 -7.51 -4.90 -20.48
N THR A 320 -6.43 -5.13 -21.22
CA THR A 320 -6.43 -5.09 -22.68
C THR A 320 -7.62 -5.89 -23.19
N PRO A 321 -8.60 -5.27 -23.86
CA PRO A 321 -9.60 -6.01 -24.61
C PRO A 321 -8.90 -6.51 -25.87
N GLU A 322 -8.80 -7.83 -26.02
CA GLU A 322 -8.62 -8.40 -27.35
C GLU A 322 -9.76 -7.91 -28.26
N GLU A 323 -9.37 -7.54 -29.47
CA GLU A 323 -10.17 -6.86 -30.46
C GLU A 323 -11.33 -7.74 -31.01
N ASN A 324 -12.48 -7.10 -31.19
CA ASN A 324 -13.63 -7.43 -32.07
C ASN A 324 -14.73 -8.39 -31.59
N ALA A 325 -15.89 -7.83 -31.22
CA ALA A 325 -17.18 -7.93 -31.96
C ALA A 325 -18.35 -7.28 -31.16
N PRO A 326 -19.43 -6.79 -31.82
CA PRO A 326 -20.20 -5.64 -31.36
C PRO A 326 -21.31 -5.94 -30.34
N VAL A 327 -21.57 -4.87 -29.59
CA VAL A 327 -22.64 -4.58 -28.63
C VAL A 327 -24.01 -5.17 -28.99
N GLU A 328 -24.59 -5.91 -28.04
CA GLU A 328 -26.02 -5.77 -27.71
C GLU A 328 -26.17 -5.43 -26.23
N GLU A 329 -26.83 -4.30 -26.00
CA GLU A 329 -27.15 -3.74 -24.70
C GLU A 329 -28.12 -4.65 -23.92
N LYS A 330 -27.71 -5.09 -22.73
CA LYS A 330 -28.63 -5.24 -21.60
C LYS A 330 -28.05 -4.54 -20.38
N LYS A 331 -28.78 -3.54 -19.92
CA LYS A 331 -28.60 -2.92 -18.60
C LYS A 331 -28.89 -3.99 -17.54
N GLU A 332 -27.84 -4.55 -16.96
CA GLU A 332 -27.93 -5.16 -15.63
C GLU A 332 -27.13 -4.30 -14.66
N GLU A 333 -27.72 -4.05 -13.50
CA GLU A 333 -27.10 -3.34 -12.39
C GLU A 333 -25.81 -4.07 -12.02
N ASN A 334 -24.65 -3.49 -12.35
CA ASN A 334 -23.35 -4.04 -11.99
C ASN A 334 -23.20 -4.03 -10.46
N ASN A 335 -23.53 -5.14 -9.83
CA ASN A 335 -23.18 -5.42 -8.46
C ASN A 335 -21.65 -5.58 -8.40
N PRO A 336 -20.91 -4.89 -7.51
CA PRO A 336 -19.46 -5.01 -7.40
C PRO A 336 -18.98 -6.44 -7.08
N GLU A 337 -19.90 -7.33 -6.70
CA GLU A 337 -19.65 -8.75 -6.56
C GLU A 337 -19.35 -9.46 -7.88
N ASP A 338 -19.67 -8.86 -9.04
CA ASP A 338 -19.54 -9.57 -10.32
C ASP A 338 -18.11 -9.75 -10.82
N SER A 339 -17.19 -8.94 -10.31
CA SER A 339 -15.74 -9.02 -10.55
C SER A 339 -15.00 -10.07 -9.70
N LEU A 340 -15.68 -10.68 -8.73
CA LEU A 340 -15.08 -11.64 -7.80
C LEU A 340 -15.04 -13.05 -8.41
N SER A 341 -14.05 -13.87 -8.03
CA SER A 341 -13.99 -15.27 -8.45
C SER A 341 -15.27 -16.01 -8.04
N LYS A 342 -15.68 -17.02 -8.83
CA LYS A 342 -16.92 -17.79 -8.57
C LYS A 342 -16.95 -18.36 -7.14
N GLU A 343 -15.80 -18.83 -6.67
CA GLU A 343 -15.59 -19.41 -5.34
C GLU A 343 -15.77 -18.35 -4.25
N LEU A 344 -15.26 -17.13 -4.46
CA LEU A 344 -15.38 -16.03 -3.50
C LEU A 344 -16.82 -15.50 -3.42
N LYS A 345 -17.51 -15.33 -4.56
CA LYS A 345 -18.95 -14.97 -4.58
C LYS A 345 -19.77 -16.00 -3.80
N TYR A 346 -19.51 -17.29 -4.08
CA TYR A 346 -20.21 -18.37 -3.40
C TYR A 346 -19.92 -18.37 -1.89
N GLY A 347 -18.65 -18.19 -1.49
CA GLY A 347 -18.24 -18.07 -0.11
C GLY A 347 -18.95 -16.94 0.65
N LEU A 348 -19.05 -15.74 0.04
CA LEU A 348 -19.79 -14.61 0.60
C LEU A 348 -21.29 -14.95 0.78
N LYS A 349 -21.88 -15.64 -0.19
CA LYS A 349 -23.26 -16.15 -0.08
C LYS A 349 -23.40 -17.11 1.12
N LEU A 350 -22.42 -17.99 1.37
CA LEU A 350 -22.44 -18.86 2.55
C LEU A 350 -22.43 -18.06 3.86
N MET A 351 -21.61 -17.02 3.95
CA MET A 351 -21.51 -16.18 5.15
C MET A 351 -22.78 -15.38 5.42
N ARG A 352 -23.57 -15.06 4.38
CA ARG A 352 -24.83 -14.28 4.49
C ARG A 352 -26.09 -15.11 4.74
N MET A 353 -26.00 -16.44 4.71
CA MET A 353 -27.17 -17.30 4.92
C MET A 353 -27.81 -17.17 6.31
N LEU A 354 -27.00 -16.85 7.32
CA LEU A 354 -27.45 -16.64 8.69
C LEU A 354 -27.42 -15.14 8.99
N PRO A 355 -28.58 -14.50 9.21
CA PRO A 355 -28.64 -13.13 9.70
C PRO A 355 -27.86 -12.98 11.01
N LEU A 356 -27.30 -11.79 11.24
CA LEU A 356 -26.42 -11.52 12.38
C LEU A 356 -27.04 -11.88 13.73
N ASP A 357 -28.33 -11.60 13.92
CA ASP A 357 -29.04 -11.96 15.16
C ASP A 357 -29.14 -13.46 15.39
N GLN A 358 -29.30 -14.24 14.32
CA GLN A 358 -29.32 -15.70 14.40
C GLN A 358 -27.92 -16.24 14.67
N LEU A 359 -26.91 -15.65 14.04
CA LEU A 359 -25.51 -16.00 14.26
C LEU A 359 -25.11 -15.76 15.72
N ARG A 360 -25.54 -14.63 16.29
CA ARG A 360 -25.33 -14.31 17.71
C ARG A 360 -26.07 -15.28 18.62
N LYS A 361 -27.34 -15.58 18.37
CA LYS A 361 -28.10 -16.56 19.17
C LYS A 361 -27.48 -17.97 19.12
N LYS A 362 -26.89 -18.35 17.98
CA LYS A 362 -26.23 -19.65 17.79
C LYS A 362 -24.93 -19.75 18.56
N HIS A 363 -24.08 -18.73 18.51
CA HIS A 363 -22.71 -18.78 19.04
C HIS A 363 -22.52 -18.09 20.39
N ASP A 364 -23.44 -17.23 20.80
CA ASP A 364 -23.54 -16.62 22.14
C ASP A 364 -24.93 -16.86 22.76
N PRO A 365 -25.35 -18.12 22.98
CA PRO A 365 -26.69 -18.44 23.48
C PRO A 365 -26.93 -17.98 24.92
N ARG A 366 -25.86 -17.73 25.68
CA ARG A 366 -25.90 -17.27 27.08
C ARG A 366 -25.82 -15.76 27.23
N GLY A 367 -25.60 -15.02 26.14
CA GLY A 367 -25.42 -13.57 26.18
C GLY A 367 -24.16 -13.13 26.94
N GLU A 368 -23.11 -13.95 26.95
CA GLU A 368 -21.84 -13.62 27.63
C GLU A 368 -21.17 -12.38 27.03
N TYR A 369 -21.49 -12.08 25.77
CA TYR A 369 -21.00 -10.94 25.00
C TYR A 369 -22.11 -9.95 24.63
N GLU A 370 -23.26 -9.96 25.32
CA GLU A 370 -24.40 -9.05 25.07
C GLU A 370 -23.98 -7.57 25.07
N VAL A 371 -23.00 -7.25 25.91
CA VAL A 371 -22.46 -5.90 26.10
C VAL A 371 -21.60 -5.37 24.94
N ILE A 372 -21.16 -6.25 24.03
CA ILE A 372 -20.38 -5.89 22.85
C ILE A 372 -21.36 -5.55 21.70
N PRO A 373 -21.20 -4.43 20.99
CA PRO A 373 -22.06 -4.05 19.88
C PRO A 373 -22.00 -5.07 18.76
N SER A 374 -23.12 -5.27 18.06
CA SER A 374 -23.17 -6.14 16.88
C SER A 374 -22.31 -5.61 15.72
N ALA A 375 -22.00 -4.31 15.71
CA ALA A 375 -21.10 -3.69 14.73
C ALA A 375 -19.61 -3.88 15.05
N ASP A 376 -19.26 -4.44 16.21
CA ASP A 376 -17.86 -4.63 16.61
C ASP A 376 -17.16 -5.65 15.69
N LYS A 377 -16.11 -5.20 15.00
CA LYS A 377 -15.40 -6.01 14.00
C LYS A 377 -14.70 -7.22 14.63
N ALA A 378 -14.22 -7.13 15.88
CA ALA A 378 -13.62 -8.29 16.56
C ALA A 378 -14.69 -9.30 16.95
N PHE A 379 -15.87 -8.84 17.38
CA PHE A 379 -16.99 -9.73 17.67
C PHE A 379 -17.54 -10.41 16.42
N LEU A 380 -17.75 -9.66 15.34
CA LEU A 380 -18.15 -10.21 14.04
C LEU A 380 -17.16 -11.26 13.54
N THR A 381 -15.86 -10.96 13.62
CA THR A 381 -14.80 -11.91 13.30
C THR A 381 -14.93 -13.18 14.14
N TRP A 382 -15.14 -13.05 15.44
CA TRP A 382 -15.32 -14.20 16.32
C TRP A 382 -16.57 -15.02 15.96
N LEU A 383 -17.71 -14.38 15.67
CA LEU A 383 -18.94 -15.06 15.25
C LEU A 383 -18.74 -15.87 13.96
N PHE A 384 -18.14 -15.28 12.93
CA PHE A 384 -17.85 -15.98 11.67
C PHE A 384 -16.81 -17.09 11.85
N PHE A 385 -15.82 -16.88 12.71
CA PHE A 385 -14.86 -17.93 13.08
C PHE A 385 -15.55 -19.10 13.79
N LYS A 386 -16.47 -18.84 14.74
CA LYS A 386 -17.25 -19.88 15.41
C LYS A 386 -18.18 -20.62 14.45
N GLU A 387 -18.75 -19.93 13.46
CA GLU A 387 -19.52 -20.56 12.39
C GLU A 387 -18.65 -21.47 11.54
N PHE A 388 -17.47 -21.00 11.13
CA PHE A 388 -16.49 -21.81 10.41
C PHE A 388 -16.13 -23.08 11.20
N ASP A 389 -15.77 -22.90 12.47
CA ASP A 389 -15.39 -23.98 13.39
C ASP A 389 -16.53 -24.99 13.64
N THR A 390 -17.78 -24.52 13.65
CA THR A 390 -18.93 -25.40 13.90
C THR A 390 -19.35 -26.15 12.65
N GLU A 391 -19.36 -25.51 11.48
CA GLU A 391 -19.99 -26.08 10.28
C GLU A 391 -18.99 -26.67 9.28
N TYR A 392 -17.75 -26.17 9.25
CA TYR A 392 -16.80 -26.43 8.16
C TYR A 392 -15.51 -27.10 8.66
N SER A 393 -14.97 -26.73 9.82
CA SER A 393 -13.65 -27.22 10.29
C SER A 393 -13.54 -28.75 10.43
N PHE A 394 -14.67 -29.48 10.47
CA PHE A 394 -14.65 -30.94 10.52
C PHE A 394 -13.94 -31.56 9.31
N VAL A 395 -13.87 -30.89 8.13
CA VAL A 395 -13.09 -31.42 6.99
C VAL A 395 -11.60 -31.58 7.33
N MET A 396 -11.10 -30.83 8.31
CA MET A 396 -9.71 -30.90 8.76
C MET A 396 -9.47 -32.02 9.77
N THR A 397 -10.51 -32.41 10.53
CA THR A 397 -10.36 -33.31 11.70
C THR A 397 -10.98 -34.68 11.49
N THR A 398 -11.93 -34.82 10.55
CA THR A 398 -12.67 -36.06 10.34
C THR A 398 -11.79 -37.17 9.77
N LYS A 399 -12.04 -38.40 10.20
CA LYS A 399 -11.47 -39.62 9.60
C LYS A 399 -12.29 -40.14 8.43
N LYS A 400 -13.47 -39.55 8.16
CA LYS A 400 -14.39 -39.97 7.09
C LYS A 400 -13.90 -39.56 5.69
N ILE A 401 -12.92 -38.66 5.59
CA ILE A 401 -12.26 -38.26 4.34
C ILE A 401 -10.97 -39.05 4.19
N ASP A 402 -10.86 -39.92 3.19
CA ASP A 402 -9.66 -40.73 3.00
C ASP A 402 -8.57 -39.90 2.31
N ILE A 403 -7.53 -39.56 3.09
CA ILE A 403 -6.42 -38.72 2.67
C ILE A 403 -5.14 -39.55 2.70
N LYS A 404 -4.56 -39.76 1.51
CA LYS A 404 -3.28 -40.47 1.37
C LYS A 404 -2.10 -39.51 1.42
N PRO A 405 -1.00 -39.88 2.09
CA PRO A 405 0.25 -39.14 1.97
C PRO A 405 0.75 -39.16 0.53
N THR A 406 1.30 -38.04 0.07
CA THR A 406 1.88 -37.91 -1.28
C THR A 406 3.32 -37.40 -1.20
N ILE A 407 4.03 -37.38 -2.33
CA ILE A 407 5.38 -36.84 -2.44
C ILE A 407 5.31 -35.53 -3.21
N VAL A 408 5.61 -34.42 -2.54
CA VAL A 408 5.69 -33.09 -3.16
C VAL A 408 7.14 -32.64 -3.10
N ASN A 409 7.74 -32.31 -4.24
CA ASN A 409 9.14 -31.85 -4.34
C ASN A 409 10.16 -32.79 -3.66
N GLY A 410 9.94 -34.11 -3.75
CA GLY A 410 10.81 -35.11 -3.14
C GLY A 410 10.63 -35.31 -1.64
N ALA A 411 9.73 -34.55 -0.98
CA ALA A 411 9.39 -34.73 0.42
C ALA A 411 8.03 -35.42 0.57
N LYS A 412 7.93 -36.39 1.49
CA LYS A 412 6.66 -36.99 1.88
C LYS A 412 5.84 -35.94 2.63
N VAL A 413 4.64 -35.65 2.13
CA VAL A 413 3.68 -34.72 2.73
C VAL A 413 2.44 -35.49 3.17
N ASP A 414 2.14 -35.40 4.45
CA ASP A 414 0.89 -35.89 5.02
C ASP A 414 -0.07 -34.71 5.23
N TYR A 415 -1.07 -34.58 4.35
CA TYR A 415 -2.07 -33.52 4.44
C TYR A 415 -3.04 -33.70 5.62
N ARG A 416 -3.22 -34.93 6.10
CA ARG A 416 -4.06 -35.20 7.28
C ARG A 416 -3.39 -34.68 8.54
N GLU A 417 -2.10 -34.96 8.72
CA GLU A 417 -1.31 -34.41 9.82
C GLU A 417 -1.28 -32.88 9.77
N LYS A 418 -0.97 -32.30 8.60
CA LYS A 418 -0.98 -30.84 8.39
C LYS A 418 -2.31 -30.18 8.77
N MET A 419 -3.44 -30.78 8.40
CA MET A 419 -4.76 -30.23 8.75
C MET A 419 -5.05 -30.33 10.25
N ILE A 420 -4.68 -31.43 10.89
CA ILE A 420 -4.86 -31.59 12.34
C ILE A 420 -4.00 -30.56 13.09
N ASP A 421 -2.71 -30.46 12.76
CA ASP A 421 -1.79 -29.50 13.38
C ASP A 421 -2.27 -28.07 13.18
N HIS A 422 -2.76 -27.74 11.98
CA HIS A 422 -3.30 -26.42 11.70
C HIS A 422 -4.59 -26.16 12.50
N TYR A 423 -5.47 -27.16 12.64
CA TYR A 423 -6.67 -27.03 13.46
C TYR A 423 -6.36 -26.74 14.93
N GLU A 424 -5.25 -27.23 15.48
CA GLU A 424 -4.86 -26.91 16.87
C GLU A 424 -4.63 -25.41 17.10
N THR A 425 -4.28 -24.66 16.04
CA THR A 425 -4.06 -23.22 16.11
C THR A 425 -5.36 -22.42 16.32
N THR A 426 -6.54 -23.04 16.17
CA THR A 426 -7.84 -22.43 16.52
C THR A 426 -7.88 -21.92 17.97
N ARG A 427 -7.15 -22.56 18.88
CA ARG A 427 -7.03 -22.14 20.28
C ARG A 427 -6.46 -20.72 20.42
N ALA A 428 -5.52 -20.35 19.56
CA ALA A 428 -4.95 -19.01 19.55
C ALA A 428 -6.03 -17.98 19.19
N SER A 429 -6.84 -18.24 18.17
CA SER A 429 -7.96 -17.37 17.76
C SER A 429 -8.97 -17.18 18.89
N ILE A 430 -9.33 -18.26 19.60
CA ILE A 430 -10.23 -18.19 20.76
C ILE A 430 -9.62 -17.35 21.88
N GLU A 431 -8.34 -17.57 22.19
CA GLU A 431 -7.65 -16.84 23.25
C GLU A 431 -7.54 -15.34 22.95
N GLN A 432 -7.23 -14.96 21.71
CA GLN A 432 -7.17 -13.54 21.35
C GLN A 432 -8.52 -12.84 21.56
N PHE A 433 -9.63 -13.50 21.23
CA PHE A 433 -10.96 -12.94 21.47
C PHE A 433 -11.30 -12.90 22.97
N ARG A 434 -10.90 -13.91 23.75
CA ARG A 434 -11.06 -13.91 25.20
C ARG A 434 -10.36 -12.70 25.84
N ILE A 435 -9.13 -12.39 25.42
CA ILE A 435 -8.38 -11.21 25.87
C ILE A 435 -9.08 -9.92 25.43
N TYR A 436 -9.66 -9.89 24.22
CA TYR A 436 -10.44 -8.76 23.73
C TYR A 436 -11.64 -8.46 24.64
N ASP A 437 -12.44 -9.49 24.96
CA ASP A 437 -13.59 -9.39 25.87
C ASP A 437 -13.18 -8.89 27.27
N GLN A 438 -12.03 -9.35 27.78
CA GLN A 438 -11.48 -8.84 29.04
C GLN A 438 -11.23 -7.32 29.00
N TYR A 439 -10.52 -6.82 27.97
CA TYR A 439 -10.28 -5.39 27.83
C TYR A 439 -11.57 -4.60 27.59
N TYR A 440 -12.54 -5.18 26.89
CA TYR A 440 -13.84 -4.57 26.67
C TYR A 440 -14.61 -4.41 28.00
N LYS A 441 -14.66 -5.46 28.83
CA LYS A 441 -15.27 -5.45 30.17
C LYS A 441 -14.54 -4.50 31.11
N GLU A 442 -13.21 -4.47 31.10
CA GLU A 442 -12.40 -3.54 31.89
C GLU A 442 -12.70 -2.08 31.52
N LEU A 443 -12.74 -1.75 30.22
CA LEU A 443 -13.08 -0.42 29.74
C LEU A 443 -14.49 -0.02 30.18
N LYS A 444 -15.49 -0.89 29.99
CA LYS A 444 -16.88 -0.61 30.37
C LYS A 444 -17.02 -0.41 31.88
N ASN A 445 -16.32 -1.20 32.69
CA ASN A 445 -16.33 -1.05 34.14
C ASN A 445 -15.64 0.24 34.60
N HIS A 446 -14.53 0.62 33.96
CA HIS A 446 -13.86 1.89 34.23
C HIS A 446 -14.71 3.10 33.83
N LEU A 447 -15.43 3.04 32.70
CA LEU A 447 -16.35 4.11 32.29
C LEU A 447 -17.54 4.28 33.25
N LYS A 448 -18.02 3.19 33.86
CA LYS A 448 -19.06 3.25 34.91
C LYS A 448 -18.54 3.86 36.21
N ASN A 449 -17.27 3.62 36.56
CA ASN A 449 -16.65 4.07 37.80
C ASN A 449 -15.25 4.67 37.55
N PRO A 450 -15.16 5.86 36.93
CA PRO A 450 -13.89 6.43 36.46
C PRO A 450 -12.94 6.86 37.59
N GLY A 451 -13.43 6.93 38.83
CA GLY A 451 -12.70 7.48 39.98
C GLY A 451 -12.82 9.00 40.09
N ALA A 452 -12.47 9.56 41.25
CA ALA A 452 -12.66 10.99 41.54
C ALA A 452 -11.65 11.90 40.80
N ASN A 453 -10.48 11.38 40.43
CA ASN A 453 -9.44 12.16 39.76
C ASN A 453 -9.59 12.10 38.23
N TYR A 454 -10.13 13.17 37.66
CA TYR A 454 -10.40 13.28 36.22
C TYR A 454 -9.19 13.00 35.32
N ILE A 455 -7.99 13.46 35.71
CA ILE A 455 -6.78 13.32 34.88
C ILE A 455 -6.33 11.85 34.82
N GLU A 456 -6.36 11.16 35.96
CA GLU A 456 -6.02 9.73 36.04
C GLU A 456 -7.08 8.87 35.36
N ALA A 457 -8.36 9.22 35.55
CA ALA A 457 -9.48 8.59 34.87
C ALA A 457 -9.34 8.66 33.35
N SER A 458 -9.08 9.85 32.81
CA SER A 458 -8.89 10.10 31.37
C SER A 458 -7.70 9.31 30.82
N LYS A 459 -6.53 9.35 31.49
CA LYS A 459 -5.35 8.56 31.08
C LYS A 459 -5.64 7.06 31.03
N LYS A 460 -6.35 6.54 32.04
CA LYS A 460 -6.70 5.12 32.10
C LYS A 460 -7.73 4.74 31.03
N THR A 461 -8.71 5.59 30.75
CA THR A 461 -9.66 5.40 29.64
C THR A 461 -8.92 5.30 28.30
N THR A 462 -8.06 6.28 27.96
CA THR A 462 -7.29 6.27 26.71
C THR A 462 -6.38 5.03 26.60
N ALA A 463 -5.77 4.60 27.71
CA ALA A 463 -4.94 3.40 27.73
C ALA A 463 -5.77 2.13 27.47
N LEU A 464 -6.96 2.01 28.07
CA LEU A 464 -7.87 0.87 27.86
C LEU A 464 -8.47 0.86 26.45
N GLU A 465 -8.83 2.02 25.90
CA GLU A 465 -9.28 2.16 24.51
C GLU A 465 -8.19 1.75 23.51
N THR A 466 -6.94 2.16 23.77
CA THR A 466 -5.78 1.78 22.95
C THR A 466 -5.55 0.26 23.00
N LYS A 467 -5.59 -0.35 24.20
CA LYS A 467 -5.47 -1.80 24.37
C LYS A 467 -6.61 -2.55 23.69
N ARG A 468 -7.85 -2.09 23.84
CA ARG A 468 -9.03 -2.65 23.15
C ARG A 468 -8.84 -2.57 21.62
N SER A 469 -8.45 -1.41 21.10
CA SER A 469 -8.26 -1.21 19.66
C SER A 469 -7.15 -2.10 19.10
N GLN A 470 -6.02 -2.20 19.80
CA GLN A 470 -4.92 -3.10 19.42
C GLN A 470 -5.37 -4.56 19.46
N GLN A 471 -6.06 -4.97 20.53
CA GLN A 471 -6.50 -6.35 20.68
C GLN A 471 -7.59 -6.72 19.67
N SER A 472 -8.46 -5.78 19.29
CA SER A 472 -9.43 -5.94 18.19
C SER A 472 -8.72 -6.32 16.88
N ARG A 473 -7.58 -5.69 16.58
CA ARG A 473 -6.74 -6.03 15.41
C ARG A 473 -6.07 -7.39 15.56
N ASN A 474 -5.56 -7.72 16.74
CA ASN A 474 -4.92 -9.01 17.00
C ASN A 474 -5.89 -10.19 16.76
N VAL A 475 -7.16 -10.06 17.18
CA VAL A 475 -8.21 -11.04 16.88
C VAL A 475 -8.35 -11.23 15.37
N ARG A 476 -8.48 -10.14 14.63
CA ARG A 476 -8.65 -10.18 13.17
C ARG A 476 -7.47 -10.79 12.44
N VAL A 477 -6.25 -10.39 12.78
CA VAL A 477 -5.02 -10.90 12.16
C VAL A 477 -4.85 -12.39 12.45
N THR A 478 -5.04 -12.82 13.70
CA THR A 478 -4.88 -14.23 14.08
C THR A 478 -5.90 -15.12 13.37
N VAL A 479 -7.15 -14.68 13.30
CA VAL A 479 -8.20 -15.42 12.58
C VAL A 479 -7.92 -15.43 11.07
N LYS A 480 -7.46 -14.32 10.50
CA LYS A 480 -7.08 -14.20 9.09
C LYS A 480 -6.00 -15.22 8.74
N GLU A 481 -4.89 -15.24 9.48
CA GLU A 481 -3.80 -16.20 9.28
C GLU A 481 -4.29 -17.66 9.35
N PHE A 482 -5.21 -17.96 10.28
CA PHE A 482 -5.83 -19.28 10.37
C PHE A 482 -6.65 -19.63 9.12
N VAL A 483 -7.52 -18.74 8.65
CA VAL A 483 -8.39 -19.04 7.50
C VAL A 483 -7.65 -19.03 6.16
N GLU A 484 -6.63 -18.19 6.00
CA GLU A 484 -5.76 -18.18 4.80
C GLU A 484 -5.03 -19.50 4.67
N LYS A 485 -4.35 -19.94 5.73
CA LYS A 485 -3.64 -21.22 5.72
C LYS A 485 -4.59 -22.41 5.61
N THR A 486 -5.83 -22.28 6.09
CA THR A 486 -6.88 -23.30 5.85
C THR A 486 -7.23 -23.36 4.37
N ALA A 487 -7.46 -22.21 3.73
CA ALA A 487 -7.74 -22.14 2.30
C ALA A 487 -6.59 -22.71 1.47
N GLU A 488 -5.34 -22.37 1.80
CA GLU A 488 -4.15 -22.92 1.13
C GLU A 488 -4.08 -24.45 1.17
N ILE A 489 -4.36 -25.06 2.34
CA ILE A 489 -4.33 -26.52 2.48
C ILE A 489 -5.46 -27.15 1.65
N LEU A 490 -6.68 -26.60 1.75
CA LEU A 490 -7.84 -27.12 1.02
C LEU A 490 -7.70 -26.93 -0.49
N GLU A 491 -7.07 -25.85 -0.95
CA GLU A 491 -6.76 -25.61 -2.36
C GLU A 491 -5.92 -26.75 -2.94
N LYS A 492 -4.92 -27.25 -2.19
CA LYS A 492 -4.12 -28.41 -2.64
C LYS A 492 -4.96 -29.68 -2.78
N LEU A 493 -5.93 -29.90 -1.89
CA LEU A 493 -6.86 -31.02 -2.00
C LEU A 493 -7.79 -30.85 -3.22
N ILE A 494 -8.26 -29.64 -3.48
CA ILE A 494 -9.11 -29.32 -4.64
C ILE A 494 -8.34 -29.52 -5.95
N ALA A 495 -7.09 -29.04 -6.03
CA ALA A 495 -6.24 -29.23 -7.19
C ALA A 495 -5.96 -30.71 -7.47
N ASP A 496 -5.81 -31.54 -6.43
CA ASP A 496 -5.69 -33.00 -6.58
C ASP A 496 -6.99 -33.64 -7.10
N MET A 497 -8.15 -33.24 -6.58
CA MET A 497 -9.46 -33.72 -7.05
C MET A 497 -9.71 -33.42 -8.53
N LYS A 498 -9.20 -32.27 -9.03
CA LYS A 498 -9.26 -31.89 -10.46
C LYS A 498 -8.21 -32.59 -11.33
N SER A 499 -7.16 -33.15 -10.74
CA SER A 499 -6.03 -33.71 -11.48
C SER A 499 -5.90 -35.23 -11.28
N LYS A 500 -4.85 -35.69 -10.61
CA LYS A 500 -4.47 -37.11 -10.54
C LYS A 500 -5.28 -37.91 -9.50
N LYS A 501 -6.00 -37.24 -8.60
CA LYS A 501 -6.84 -37.86 -7.55
C LYS A 501 -6.04 -38.84 -6.69
N GLU A 502 -4.83 -38.44 -6.31
CA GLU A 502 -3.88 -39.26 -5.55
C GLU A 502 -4.01 -39.03 -4.04
N ILE A 503 -4.45 -37.84 -3.63
CA ILE A 503 -4.53 -37.42 -2.22
C ILE A 503 -5.89 -37.77 -1.63
N VAL A 504 -7.00 -37.33 -2.24
CA VAL A 504 -8.36 -37.59 -1.73
C VAL A 504 -8.99 -38.75 -2.49
N THR A 505 -9.13 -39.91 -1.84
CA THR A 505 -9.54 -41.14 -2.55
C THR A 505 -11.03 -41.42 -2.59
N ASN A 506 -11.81 -40.82 -1.68
CA ASN A 506 -13.25 -41.07 -1.55
C ASN A 506 -14.09 -39.81 -1.82
N MET A 507 -13.68 -38.98 -2.78
CA MET A 507 -14.28 -37.66 -3.05
C MET A 507 -15.80 -37.66 -3.34
N GLU A 508 -16.34 -38.77 -3.86
CA GLU A 508 -17.76 -38.93 -4.19
C GLU A 508 -18.59 -39.51 -3.03
N ASP A 509 -17.94 -40.02 -1.98
CA ASP A 509 -18.65 -40.60 -0.85
C ASP A 509 -19.43 -39.52 -0.09
N ILE A 510 -20.58 -39.91 0.44
CA ILE A 510 -21.45 -39.02 1.19
C ILE A 510 -21.00 -38.99 2.65
N ILE A 511 -20.73 -37.79 3.17
CA ILE A 511 -20.47 -37.61 4.60
C ILE A 511 -21.76 -37.76 5.38
N ILE A 512 -21.80 -38.77 6.26
CA ILE A 512 -22.85 -38.93 7.26
C ILE A 512 -22.24 -38.61 8.61
N LEU A 513 -22.63 -37.49 9.21
CA LEU A 513 -22.20 -37.08 10.54
C LEU A 513 -23.04 -37.77 11.62
N ASP A 514 -22.44 -38.00 12.79
CA ASP A 514 -23.07 -38.74 13.88
C ASP A 514 -24.25 -37.92 14.45
N MET A 515 -25.17 -38.52 15.23
CA MET A 515 -26.42 -37.84 15.64
C MET A 515 -26.23 -36.46 16.29
N MET A 516 -25.10 -36.24 16.99
CA MET A 516 -24.74 -34.96 17.62
C MET A 516 -24.39 -33.87 16.58
N GLU A 517 -23.84 -34.27 15.43
CA GLU A 517 -23.34 -33.41 14.36
C GLU A 517 -24.21 -33.46 13.10
N ALA A 518 -25.24 -34.30 13.08
CA ALA A 518 -26.14 -34.50 11.95
C ALA A 518 -26.91 -33.23 11.56
N LYS A 519 -26.97 -32.23 12.44
CA LYS A 519 -27.55 -30.90 12.18
C LYS A 519 -26.60 -29.95 11.44
N ARG A 520 -25.31 -30.30 11.33
CA ARG A 520 -24.34 -29.48 10.61
C ARG A 520 -24.69 -29.43 9.12
N ARG A 521 -24.39 -28.30 8.49
CA ARG A 521 -24.75 -27.97 7.12
C ARG A 521 -24.26 -28.98 6.09
N LEU A 522 -23.05 -29.49 6.29
CA LEU A 522 -22.38 -30.37 5.34
C LEU A 522 -22.74 -31.86 5.53
N ASN A 523 -23.66 -32.17 6.44
CA ASN A 523 -24.18 -33.53 6.57
C ASN A 523 -24.94 -33.95 5.31
N LYS A 524 -24.78 -35.22 4.92
CA LYS A 524 -25.36 -35.84 3.71
C LYS A 524 -24.91 -35.20 2.39
N LYS A 525 -23.79 -34.48 2.38
CA LYS A 525 -23.17 -33.96 1.16
C LYS A 525 -21.97 -34.81 0.72
N PRO A 526 -21.64 -34.84 -0.59
CA PRO A 526 -20.41 -35.47 -1.07
C PRO A 526 -19.16 -34.83 -0.47
N ILE A 527 -18.10 -35.62 -0.26
CA ILE A 527 -16.82 -35.14 0.30
C ILE A 527 -16.24 -33.98 -0.50
N LYS A 528 -16.26 -34.04 -1.83
CA LYS A 528 -15.80 -32.95 -2.69
C LYS A 528 -16.52 -31.63 -2.42
N GLN A 529 -17.84 -31.70 -2.16
CA GLN A 529 -18.65 -30.54 -1.85
C GLN A 529 -18.33 -30.01 -0.46
N CYS A 530 -18.13 -30.89 0.53
CA CYS A 530 -17.71 -30.49 1.87
C CYS A 530 -16.38 -29.73 1.85
N ILE A 531 -15.39 -30.22 1.11
CA ILE A 531 -14.08 -29.58 0.96
C ILE A 531 -14.23 -28.22 0.24
N MET A 532 -15.00 -28.18 -0.85
CA MET A 532 -15.21 -26.96 -1.64
C MET A 532 -15.97 -25.88 -0.85
N GLU A 533 -17.06 -26.20 -0.15
CA GLU A 533 -17.81 -25.21 0.64
C GLU A 533 -16.95 -24.65 1.79
N SER A 534 -16.15 -25.50 2.44
CA SER A 534 -15.18 -25.08 3.47
C SER A 534 -14.11 -24.15 2.90
N TYR A 535 -13.58 -24.47 1.72
CA TYR A 535 -12.61 -23.62 1.02
C TYR A 535 -13.23 -22.27 0.65
N CYS A 536 -14.42 -22.25 0.01
CA CYS A 536 -15.12 -21.03 -0.36
C CYS A 536 -15.42 -20.14 0.84
N PHE A 537 -15.86 -20.72 1.97
CA PHE A 537 -16.06 -19.96 3.21
C PHE A 537 -14.74 -19.36 3.69
N ALA A 538 -13.65 -20.14 3.72
CA ALA A 538 -12.35 -19.69 4.19
C ALA A 538 -11.79 -18.53 3.35
N ILE A 539 -11.83 -18.61 2.02
CA ILE A 539 -11.36 -17.51 1.15
C ILE A 539 -12.22 -16.25 1.27
N ALA A 540 -13.54 -16.40 1.39
CA ALA A 540 -14.43 -15.24 1.55
C ALA A 540 -14.19 -14.56 2.90
N PHE A 541 -13.99 -15.36 3.95
CA PHE A 541 -13.70 -14.83 5.27
C PHE A 541 -12.31 -14.16 5.32
N ALA A 542 -11.29 -14.76 4.71
CA ALA A 542 -9.98 -14.14 4.52
C ALA A 542 -10.09 -12.80 3.77
N GLY A 543 -10.84 -12.78 2.65
CA GLY A 543 -11.08 -11.56 1.87
C GLY A 543 -11.74 -10.45 2.69
N ARG A 544 -12.73 -10.78 3.53
CA ARG A 544 -13.37 -9.82 4.45
C ARG A 544 -12.40 -9.24 5.48
N LEU A 545 -11.45 -10.05 5.95
CA LEU A 545 -10.44 -9.64 6.94
C LEU A 545 -9.25 -8.89 6.33
N GLU A 546 -8.89 -9.18 5.09
CA GLU A 546 -7.78 -8.54 4.36
C GLU A 546 -8.20 -7.19 3.78
N ASN A 547 -9.33 -7.12 3.07
CA ASN A 547 -9.72 -5.92 2.31
C ASN A 547 -11.22 -5.57 2.40
N GLY A 548 -12.03 -6.35 3.14
CA GLY A 548 -13.46 -6.13 3.24
C GLY A 548 -13.91 -5.34 4.46
N ASP A 549 -15.16 -5.54 4.85
CA ASP A 549 -15.82 -4.84 5.96
C ASP A 549 -15.11 -5.05 7.31
N LEU A 550 -14.54 -6.23 7.54
CA LEU A 550 -13.82 -6.53 8.79
C LEU A 550 -12.41 -5.92 8.82
N PHE A 551 -11.89 -5.41 7.70
CA PHE A 551 -10.58 -4.79 7.64
C PHE A 551 -10.52 -3.40 8.32
N GLY A 552 -9.30 -2.93 8.55
CA GLY A 552 -9.00 -1.55 8.92
C GLY A 552 -8.73 -1.31 10.41
N GLY A 553 -8.44 -0.04 10.72
CA GLY A 553 -7.95 0.38 12.04
C GLY A 553 -9.03 0.69 13.08
N VAL A 554 -10.30 0.76 12.66
CA VAL A 554 -11.47 1.06 13.49
C VAL A 554 -11.97 -0.24 14.15
N THR A 555 -12.57 -0.13 15.34
CA THR A 555 -13.07 -1.29 16.09
C THR A 555 -14.49 -1.71 15.70
N GLU A 556 -15.27 -0.81 15.11
CA GLU A 556 -16.68 -1.02 14.76
C GLU A 556 -16.91 -0.70 13.28
N LEU A 557 -17.91 -1.35 12.68
CA LEU A 557 -18.44 -1.01 11.36
C LEU A 557 -19.22 0.30 11.41
N SER A 558 -19.19 1.06 10.32
CA SER A 558 -20.07 2.22 10.18
C SER A 558 -21.53 1.77 10.01
N PRO A 559 -22.52 2.63 10.31
CA PRO A 559 -23.93 2.33 10.03
C PRO A 559 -24.20 1.98 8.56
N GLU A 560 -23.49 2.64 7.63
CA GLU A 560 -23.56 2.36 6.19
C GLU A 560 -23.01 0.97 5.86
N GLU A 561 -21.90 0.55 6.48
CA GLU A 561 -21.34 -0.80 6.34
C GLU A 561 -22.28 -1.86 6.96
N MET A 562 -22.92 -1.55 8.09
CA MET A 562 -23.91 -2.42 8.73
C MET A 562 -25.16 -2.61 7.88
N GLU A 563 -25.67 -1.55 7.26
CA GLU A 563 -26.81 -1.63 6.34
C GLU A 563 -26.43 -2.39 5.07
N LYS A 564 -25.26 -2.12 4.49
CA LYS A 564 -24.80 -2.78 3.27
C LYS A 564 -24.56 -4.28 3.46
N GLU A 565 -23.86 -4.69 4.51
CA GLU A 565 -23.43 -6.08 4.69
C GLU A 565 -24.46 -6.95 5.42
N PHE A 566 -25.30 -6.34 6.26
CA PHE A 566 -26.25 -7.06 7.10
C PHE A 566 -27.71 -6.62 6.93
N GLY A 567 -28.00 -5.57 6.15
CA GLY A 567 -29.35 -5.03 6.00
C GLY A 567 -29.90 -4.35 7.26
N ILE A 568 -29.03 -4.03 8.23
CA ILE A 568 -29.43 -3.48 9.53
C ILE A 568 -29.30 -1.95 9.51
N LYS A 569 -30.42 -1.24 9.51
CA LYS A 569 -30.47 0.21 9.72
C LYS A 569 -30.16 0.50 11.19
N THR A 570 -29.02 1.13 11.46
CA THR A 570 -28.66 1.60 12.80
C THR A 570 -29.13 3.05 12.94
N GLU A 571 -30.04 3.31 13.90
CA GLU A 571 -30.42 4.69 14.23
C GLU A 571 -29.19 5.46 14.75
N GLN A 572 -28.97 6.67 14.23
CA GLN A 572 -27.90 7.54 14.72
C GLN A 572 -28.13 7.85 16.22
N PRO A 573 -27.13 7.72 17.09
CA PRO A 573 -27.21 8.35 18.40
C PRO A 573 -27.18 9.87 18.18
N SER A 574 -28.29 10.54 18.50
CA SER A 574 -28.35 12.00 18.52
C SER A 574 -27.33 12.52 19.53
N SER A 575 -26.46 13.43 19.06
CA SER A 575 -25.64 14.25 19.92
C SER A 575 -26.54 15.18 20.73
N GLY A 576 -26.67 14.94 22.03
CA GLY A 576 -27.36 15.84 22.95
C GLY A 576 -26.82 15.68 24.37
N GLU A 577 -26.15 16.73 24.85
CA GLU A 577 -25.87 16.92 26.27
C GLU A 577 -27.18 16.96 27.09
N SER A 578 -27.06 16.53 28.34
CA SER A 578 -28.03 16.47 29.43
C SER A 578 -29.29 17.34 29.35
N ASP A 579 -30.45 16.72 29.57
CA ASP A 579 -31.45 17.29 30.48
C ASP A 579 -32.24 16.19 31.23
N LEU A 580 -32.64 16.54 32.45
CA LEU A 580 -33.24 15.70 33.48
C LEU A 580 -34.70 15.29 33.18
N GLY A 581 -35.05 14.05 33.54
CA GLY A 581 -36.29 13.79 34.30
C GLY A 581 -37.51 13.16 33.58
N VAL A 582 -37.74 11.87 33.93
CA VAL A 582 -39.03 11.20 34.20
C VAL A 582 -39.84 10.65 32.99
N PRO A 583 -40.47 9.45 33.10
CA PRO A 583 -40.74 8.56 31.97
C PRO A 583 -42.20 8.60 31.48
N ALA A 584 -42.43 8.14 30.25
CA ALA A 584 -43.77 7.77 29.79
C ALA A 584 -43.72 6.49 28.94
N ALA A 585 -44.72 5.65 29.19
CA ALA A 585 -44.86 4.28 28.75
C ALA A 585 -45.58 4.14 27.40
N GLY A 586 -45.35 3.00 26.74
CA GLY A 586 -46.36 2.24 26.00
C GLY A 586 -46.55 2.57 24.52
N ALA A 587 -46.16 1.63 23.66
CA ALA A 587 -46.92 1.26 22.46
C ALA A 587 -46.49 -0.12 21.96
N GLU A 588 -47.44 -1.06 21.99
CA GLU A 588 -47.38 -2.40 21.39
C GLU A 588 -47.67 -2.38 19.88
N SER A 589 -47.49 -3.56 19.27
CA SER A 589 -47.92 -4.02 17.93
C SER A 589 -46.87 -3.82 16.83
N MET A 590 -46.65 -4.75 15.88
CA MET A 590 -47.49 -5.85 15.41
C MET A 590 -46.62 -6.82 14.60
N GLY A 591 -46.88 -8.13 14.74
CA GLY A 591 -46.19 -9.17 13.99
C GLY A 591 -46.60 -9.24 12.51
N ILE A 592 -45.64 -9.61 11.66
CA ILE A 592 -45.92 -10.12 10.32
C ILE A 592 -45.07 -11.38 10.14
N ALA A 593 -45.76 -12.50 10.02
CA ALA A 593 -45.21 -13.78 9.58
C ALA A 593 -45.34 -13.84 8.07
N GLU A 594 -44.21 -13.94 7.35
CA GLU A 594 -44.21 -14.35 5.94
C GLU A 594 -43.54 -15.71 5.80
N LYS A 595 -44.31 -16.63 5.23
CA LYS A 595 -43.91 -17.97 4.82
C LYS A 595 -42.89 -17.83 3.69
N LEU A 596 -41.72 -18.43 3.88
CA LEU A 596 -40.77 -18.67 2.80
C LEU A 596 -41.21 -19.92 2.05
N ASP A 597 -41.63 -19.73 0.81
CA ASP A 597 -41.88 -20.80 -0.15
C ASP A 597 -40.57 -21.55 -0.43
N SER A 598 -40.58 -22.83 -0.08
CA SER A 598 -39.65 -23.85 -0.54
C SER A 598 -40.01 -24.21 -1.98
N ASP A 599 -39.36 -23.63 -2.98
CA ASP A 599 -39.19 -24.22 -4.33
C ASP A 599 -38.42 -23.29 -5.30
N SER A 600 -37.18 -22.96 -4.96
CA SER A 600 -36.20 -22.50 -5.96
C SER A 600 -34.81 -23.03 -5.60
N LEU A 601 -34.72 -24.36 -5.59
CA LEU A 601 -33.49 -25.12 -5.42
C LEU A 601 -33.06 -25.65 -6.80
N GLY A 602 -32.41 -24.80 -7.58
CA GLY A 602 -31.69 -25.18 -8.79
C GLY A 602 -30.23 -24.78 -8.66
N ILE A 603 -29.34 -25.76 -8.54
CA ILE A 603 -27.89 -25.61 -8.69
C ILE A 603 -27.63 -25.29 -10.16
N ASP A 604 -26.79 -24.28 -10.45
CA ASP A 604 -26.24 -24.10 -11.79
C ASP A 604 -25.22 -25.23 -12.04
N PRO A 605 -25.49 -26.17 -12.98
CA PRO A 605 -24.61 -27.30 -13.25
C PRO A 605 -23.26 -26.89 -13.83
N SER A 606 -23.08 -25.65 -14.29
CA SER A 606 -21.81 -25.13 -14.84
C SER A 606 -20.69 -24.95 -13.81
N ILE A 607 -20.96 -25.16 -12.51
CA ILE A 607 -19.94 -25.14 -11.46
C ILE A 607 -19.22 -26.50 -11.34
N LEU A 608 -19.79 -27.57 -11.92
CA LEU A 608 -19.24 -28.93 -11.84
C LEU A 608 -18.59 -29.42 -13.14
N GLU A 609 -18.66 -28.64 -14.21
CA GLU A 609 -17.96 -28.88 -15.46
C GLU A 609 -17.07 -27.67 -15.76
N ASP A 610 -15.83 -27.75 -15.26
CA ASP A 610 -14.56 -27.32 -15.89
C ASP A 610 -13.35 -27.52 -14.94
#